data_AF-A0AAX6ERP1-F1
#
_entry.id   AF-A0AAX6ERP1-F1
#
_cell.length_a   1.000
_cell.length_b   1.000
_cell.length_c   1.000
_cell.angle_alpha   90.00
_cell.angle_beta   90.00
_cell.angle_gamma   90.00
#
_symmetry.space_group_name_H-M   'P 1'
#
loop_
_entity.id
_entity.type
_entity.pdbx_description
1 polymer ?
#
loop_
_entity_poly.entity_id
_entity_poly.type
_entity_poly.pdbx_seq_one_letter_code
_entity_poly.pdbx_strand_id
1 'polypeptide(L)'
;MENDYHVAENDINCSATHSEPDVIHNEKELLDGPMTAKRLDLEKQEVCLRDTTSSVQCILGVDVNAASLVLDKKKPMFLSKKWRDLLCRCRTCIEFYTQKGIDYLVDKEDSMEEYEKIAKEKRDEKLQQREGAEMNFLSTLNHVQKIEIMSGIADMKNEFQSFLESFDSSKPVTSDDIRGVFENLAKKRQRTE
;
A
#
# COMPACT_ATOMS: atom_id res chain seq x y z
N MET A 1 -18.22 -41.77 -9.45
CA MET A 1 -17.89 -40.70 -10.40
C MET A 1 -17.56 -39.49 -9.56
N GLU A 2 -16.33 -39.47 -9.07
CA GLU A 2 -15.75 -38.36 -8.31
C GLU A 2 -14.97 -37.52 -9.30
N ASN A 3 -15.25 -36.22 -9.33
CA ASN A 3 -14.56 -35.26 -10.20
C ASN A 3 -13.33 -34.72 -9.46
N ASP A 4 -12.15 -35.12 -9.92
CA ASP A 4 -10.88 -34.50 -9.57
C ASP A 4 -10.74 -33.13 -10.24
N TYR A 5 -10.56 -32.09 -9.43
CA TYR A 5 -10.15 -30.76 -9.87
C TYR A 5 -8.61 -30.71 -9.93
N HIS A 6 -8.06 -30.72 -11.15
CA HIS A 6 -6.66 -30.35 -11.38
C HIS A 6 -6.53 -28.82 -11.44
N VAL A 7 -5.77 -28.24 -10.51
CA VAL A 7 -5.27 -26.86 -10.58
C VAL A 7 -3.82 -26.91 -11.06
N ALA A 8 -3.53 -26.24 -12.16
CA ALA A 8 -2.18 -26.09 -12.70
C ALA A 8 -1.43 -24.99 -11.93
N GLU A 9 -0.23 -25.31 -11.44
CA GLU A 9 0.72 -24.36 -10.87
C GLU A 9 1.52 -23.72 -12.02
N ASN A 10 1.50 -22.39 -12.10
CA ASN A 10 2.36 -21.61 -13.01
C ASN A 10 3.63 -21.21 -12.25
N ASP A 11 4.76 -21.77 -12.67
CA ASP A 11 6.09 -21.37 -12.19
C ASP A 11 6.49 -20.02 -12.78
N ILE A 12 6.48 -18.97 -11.94
CA ILE A 12 7.08 -17.67 -12.27
C ILE A 12 8.54 -17.69 -11.83
N ASN A 13 9.42 -17.90 -12.79
CA ASN A 13 10.86 -17.74 -12.66
C ASN A 13 11.22 -16.24 -12.66
N CYS A 14 11.77 -15.72 -11.56
CA CYS A 14 12.24 -14.33 -11.47
C CYS A 14 13.76 -14.30 -11.30
N SER A 15 14.45 -14.07 -12.41
CA SER A 15 15.89 -13.81 -12.45
C SER A 15 16.17 -12.36 -12.05
N ALA A 16 16.97 -12.17 -11.00
CA ALA A 16 17.47 -10.88 -10.57
C ALA A 16 18.48 -10.32 -11.58
N THR A 17 18.31 -9.06 -11.99
CA THR A 17 19.39 -8.26 -12.58
C THR A 17 19.46 -6.91 -11.86
N HIS A 18 20.67 -6.58 -11.42
CA HIS A 18 21.07 -5.33 -10.80
C HIS A 18 20.93 -4.16 -11.77
N SER A 19 20.50 -3.01 -11.27
CA SER A 19 20.74 -1.71 -11.92
C SER A 19 20.87 -0.63 -10.84
N GLU A 20 21.99 0.10 -10.91
CA GLU A 20 22.34 1.24 -10.05
C GLU A 20 21.41 2.45 -10.27
N PRO A 21 21.32 3.39 -9.31
CA PRO A 21 20.41 4.53 -9.39
C PRO A 21 21.00 5.70 -10.19
N ASP A 22 20.26 6.13 -11.22
CA ASP A 22 20.52 7.37 -11.96
C ASP A 22 20.11 8.62 -11.13
N VAL A 23 21.05 9.56 -11.07
CA VAL A 23 20.91 10.90 -10.50
C VAL A 23 20.24 11.80 -11.52
N ILE A 24 19.12 12.43 -11.17
CA ILE A 24 18.58 13.57 -11.92
C ILE A 24 18.39 14.77 -10.99
N HIS A 25 19.21 15.80 -11.26
CA HIS A 25 19.04 17.16 -10.82
C HIS A 25 17.78 17.79 -11.43
N ASN A 26 17.04 18.60 -10.65
CA ASN A 26 16.50 19.85 -11.19
C ASN A 26 16.18 20.87 -10.08
N GLU A 27 16.43 22.13 -10.42
CA GLU A 27 16.56 23.29 -9.55
C GLU A 27 15.24 24.01 -9.26
N LYS A 28 15.21 24.61 -8.05
CA LYS A 28 14.60 25.88 -7.60
C LYS A 28 13.31 26.41 -8.25
N GLU A 29 12.32 26.64 -7.39
CA GLU A 29 11.57 27.89 -7.41
C GLU A 29 11.52 28.51 -5.99
N LEU A 30 11.75 29.81 -5.94
CA LEU A 30 12.03 30.66 -4.77
C LEU A 30 10.86 31.63 -4.60
N LEU A 31 10.30 31.75 -3.39
CA LEU A 31 9.58 32.95 -2.95
C LEU A 31 9.87 33.27 -1.48
N ASP A 32 10.60 34.38 -1.26
CA ASP A 32 10.72 35.18 -0.02
C ASP A 32 9.33 35.65 0.47
N GLY A 33 8.98 35.92 1.73
CA GLY A 33 9.56 36.08 3.08
C GLY A 33 8.41 36.61 3.99
N PRO A 34 8.57 37.11 5.24
CA PRO A 34 9.79 37.28 6.04
C PRO A 34 9.76 36.60 7.43
N MET A 35 10.96 36.57 8.02
CA MET A 35 11.29 36.07 9.36
C MET A 35 10.70 36.89 10.52
N THR A 36 10.29 36.18 11.58
CA THR A 36 10.39 36.69 12.96
C THR A 36 11.09 35.66 13.83
N ALA A 37 12.31 36.00 14.25
CA ALA A 37 13.14 35.21 15.14
C ALA A 37 12.57 35.17 16.57
N LYS A 38 12.39 33.97 17.12
CA LYS A 38 12.32 33.75 18.58
C LYS A 38 13.04 32.47 18.97
N ARG A 39 14.27 32.69 19.46
CA ARG A 39 14.98 32.05 20.59
C ARG A 39 14.76 30.55 20.82
N LEU A 40 15.84 29.79 20.59
CA LEU A 40 16.05 28.43 21.07
C LEU A 40 16.04 28.40 22.60
N ASP A 41 15.16 27.59 23.19
CA ASP A 41 15.35 27.05 24.53
C ASP A 41 15.32 25.51 24.44
N LEU A 42 16.41 24.96 24.97
CA LEU A 42 16.73 23.55 25.07
C LEU A 42 16.02 23.00 26.31
N GLU A 43 14.95 22.24 26.13
CA GLU A 43 14.40 21.42 27.21
C GLU A 43 14.32 19.97 26.78
N LYS A 44 15.17 19.17 27.43
CA LYS A 44 15.12 17.71 27.43
C LYS A 44 13.73 17.28 27.90
N GLN A 45 12.97 16.64 27.04
CA GLN A 45 11.78 15.92 27.45
C GLN A 45 11.98 14.44 27.13
N GLU A 46 12.45 13.72 28.14
CA GLU A 46 12.27 12.27 28.24
C GLU A 46 10.78 11.97 28.06
N VAL A 47 10.44 11.37 26.92
CA VAL A 47 9.13 10.78 26.72
C VAL A 47 9.21 9.34 27.23
N CYS A 48 8.56 9.13 28.37
CA CYS A 48 8.42 7.85 29.04
C CYS A 48 7.83 6.80 28.09
N LEU A 49 8.61 5.75 27.80
CA LEU A 49 8.15 4.54 27.15
C LEU A 49 7.11 3.87 28.07
N ARG A 50 5.86 3.98 27.66
CA ARG A 50 4.69 3.49 28.40
C ARG A 50 4.80 1.99 28.67
N ASP A 51 4.48 1.68 29.92
CA ASP A 51 4.44 0.36 30.53
C ASP A 51 3.90 -0.73 29.60
N THR A 52 4.78 -1.64 29.21
CA THR A 52 4.37 -3.02 28.92
C THR A 52 5.06 -3.87 29.96
N THR A 53 4.28 -4.28 30.96
CA THR A 53 4.63 -5.18 32.07
C THR A 53 5.97 -5.88 31.88
N SER A 54 7.02 -5.30 32.49
CA SER A 54 8.35 -5.91 32.55
C SER A 54 8.23 -7.19 33.37
N SER A 55 7.99 -8.32 32.70
CA SER A 55 8.30 -9.63 33.26
C SER A 55 9.77 -9.57 33.68
N VAL A 56 10.00 -9.50 34.99
CA VAL A 56 11.35 -9.44 35.59
C VAL A 56 12.17 -10.68 35.20
N GLN A 57 11.51 -11.73 34.71
CA GLN A 57 12.12 -12.95 34.24
C GLN A 57 12.18 -12.99 32.70
N CYS A 58 13.40 -13.23 32.18
CA CYS A 58 13.65 -13.48 30.76
C CYS A 58 12.98 -14.80 30.33
N ILE A 59 12.19 -14.76 29.25
CA ILE A 59 11.48 -15.94 28.70
C ILE A 59 12.46 -17.02 28.23
N LEU A 60 13.68 -16.60 27.83
CA LEU A 60 14.69 -17.52 27.32
C LEU A 60 15.31 -18.40 28.41
N GLY A 61 15.23 -17.98 29.69
CA GLY A 61 15.78 -18.74 30.82
C GLY A 61 17.30 -18.99 30.77
N VAL A 62 18.01 -18.33 29.85
CA VAL A 62 19.45 -18.48 29.61
C VAL A 62 20.11 -17.12 29.45
N ASP A 63 21.43 -17.05 29.69
CA ASP A 63 22.22 -15.87 29.37
C ASP A 63 22.55 -15.84 27.87
N VAL A 64 21.87 -14.95 27.15
CA VAL A 64 22.04 -14.74 25.71
C VAL A 64 23.43 -14.20 25.33
N ASN A 65 24.16 -13.60 26.27
CA ASN A 65 25.50 -13.06 26.02
C ASN A 65 26.59 -14.13 26.21
N ALA A 66 26.36 -15.10 27.10
CA ALA A 66 27.30 -16.21 27.35
C ALA A 66 27.11 -17.40 26.39
N ALA A 67 25.98 -17.46 25.68
CA ALA A 67 25.71 -18.50 24.69
C ALA A 67 26.65 -18.35 23.49
N SER A 68 27.77 -19.09 23.50
CA SER A 68 28.60 -19.28 22.32
C SER A 68 27.79 -20.05 21.28
N LEU A 69 27.25 -19.33 20.29
CA LEU A 69 26.59 -19.92 19.15
C LEU A 69 27.63 -20.69 18.33
N VAL A 70 27.75 -21.98 18.60
CA VAL A 70 28.48 -22.91 17.74
C VAL A 70 27.67 -23.02 16.45
N LEU A 71 27.98 -22.14 15.49
CA LEU A 71 27.36 -22.06 14.17
C LEU A 71 27.89 -23.18 13.26
N ASP A 72 27.87 -24.42 13.72
CA ASP A 72 28.46 -25.51 12.94
C ASP A 72 27.53 -26.00 11.83
N LYS A 73 26.25 -25.60 11.80
CA LYS A 73 25.28 -26.01 10.76
C LYS A 73 24.23 -24.92 10.49
N LYS A 74 24.34 -24.23 9.36
CA LYS A 74 23.26 -23.38 8.81
C LYS A 74 22.14 -24.29 8.28
N LYS A 75 21.17 -24.59 9.14
CA LYS A 75 19.97 -25.37 8.77
C LYS A 75 18.80 -24.40 8.57
N PRO A 76 17.97 -24.59 7.52
CA PRO A 76 16.73 -23.82 7.40
C PRO A 76 15.84 -24.09 8.62
N MET A 77 15.18 -23.04 9.11
CA MET A 77 14.23 -23.12 10.20
C MET A 77 12.86 -22.62 9.76
N PHE A 78 11.82 -23.31 10.20
CA PHE A 78 10.44 -22.87 10.01
C PHE A 78 10.02 -22.06 11.24
N LEU A 79 9.51 -20.85 11.01
CA LEU A 79 8.99 -19.99 12.06
C LEU A 79 7.47 -20.10 12.06
N SER A 80 6.88 -20.27 13.25
CA SER A 80 5.43 -20.26 13.40
C SER A 80 4.85 -18.90 13.04
N LYS A 81 3.55 -18.87 12.73
CA LYS A 81 2.83 -17.59 12.59
C LYS A 81 3.00 -16.77 13.86
N LYS A 82 3.24 -15.47 13.70
CA LYS A 82 3.46 -14.52 14.81
C LYS A 82 4.66 -14.84 15.71
N TRP A 83 5.70 -15.49 15.19
CA TRP A 83 6.92 -15.77 15.96
C TRP A 83 7.57 -14.52 16.58
N ARG A 84 7.40 -13.33 15.95
CA ARG A 84 7.86 -12.05 16.50
C ARG A 84 7.25 -11.73 17.87
N ASP A 85 6.02 -12.19 18.14
CA ASP A 85 5.35 -12.01 19.44
C ASP A 85 5.98 -12.88 20.55
N LEU A 86 6.74 -13.91 20.18
CA LEU A 86 7.42 -14.82 21.12
C LEU A 86 8.81 -14.33 21.51
N LEU A 87 9.34 -13.29 20.86
CA LEU A 87 10.64 -12.72 21.19
C LEU A 87 10.61 -12.06 22.57
N CYS A 88 11.58 -12.40 23.40
CA CYS A 88 11.71 -11.78 24.72
C CYS A 88 12.11 -10.31 24.59
N ARG A 89 11.38 -9.43 25.30
CA ARG A 89 11.58 -7.97 25.30
C ARG A 89 12.16 -7.45 26.61
N CYS A 90 12.80 -8.31 27.41
CA CYS A 90 13.51 -7.85 28.59
C CYS A 90 14.74 -7.03 28.17
N ARG A 91 15.23 -6.18 29.08
CA ARG A 91 16.36 -5.28 28.82
C ARG A 91 17.57 -5.99 28.19
N THR A 92 17.97 -7.13 28.77
CA THR A 92 19.12 -7.91 28.29
C THR A 92 18.92 -8.43 26.85
N CYS A 93 17.71 -8.88 26.50
CA CYS A 93 17.41 -9.35 25.15
C CYS A 93 17.38 -8.21 24.13
N ILE A 94 16.81 -7.05 24.50
CA ILE A 94 16.80 -5.86 23.62
C ILE A 94 18.22 -5.36 23.36
N GLU A 95 19.06 -5.25 24.40
CA GLU A 95 20.47 -4.88 24.27
C GLU A 95 21.22 -5.88 23.36
N PHE A 96 20.95 -7.18 23.50
CA PHE A 96 21.49 -8.22 22.63
C PHE A 96 21.06 -8.05 21.16
N TYR A 97 19.77 -7.85 20.88
CA TYR A 97 19.30 -7.65 19.50
C TYR A 97 19.93 -6.41 18.86
N THR A 98 20.05 -5.33 19.63
CA THR A 98 20.68 -4.08 19.19
C THR A 98 22.16 -4.30 18.88
N GLN A 99 22.89 -5.00 19.76
CA GLN A 99 24.30 -5.33 19.53
C GLN A 99 24.51 -6.20 18.27
N LYS A 100 23.51 -7.03 17.94
CA LYS A 100 23.50 -7.88 16.74
C LYS A 100 22.91 -7.20 15.50
N GLY A 101 22.38 -5.97 15.61
CA GLY A 101 21.75 -5.24 14.51
C GLY A 101 20.44 -5.87 14.00
N ILE A 102 19.69 -6.54 14.88
CA ILE A 102 18.42 -7.22 14.57
C ILE A 102 17.27 -6.76 15.47
N ASP A 103 17.39 -5.55 16.03
CA ASP A 103 16.39 -4.91 16.88
C ASP A 103 15.04 -4.70 16.18
N TYR A 104 15.05 -4.50 14.86
CA TYR A 104 13.85 -4.42 14.01
C TYR A 104 12.93 -5.66 14.09
N LEU A 105 13.42 -6.80 14.60
CA LEU A 105 12.60 -8.01 14.77
C LEU A 105 11.54 -7.87 15.87
N VAL A 106 11.79 -6.99 16.84
CA VAL A 106 10.89 -6.75 17.98
C VAL A 106 9.91 -5.60 17.72
N ASP A 107 10.26 -4.74 16.77
CA ASP A 107 9.40 -3.69 16.23
C ASP A 107 8.17 -4.33 15.53
N LYS A 108 6.99 -3.86 15.91
CA LYS A 108 5.71 -4.40 15.41
C LYS A 108 5.31 -3.73 14.09
N GLU A 109 5.75 -2.50 13.91
CA GLU A 109 5.51 -1.65 12.76
C GLU A 109 6.37 -2.08 11.56
N ASP A 110 7.53 -2.71 11.81
CA ASP A 110 8.39 -3.35 10.80
C ASP A 110 7.95 -4.77 10.38
N SER A 111 6.73 -5.17 10.72
CA SER A 111 6.14 -6.42 10.21
C SER A 111 5.56 -6.22 8.82
N MET A 112 5.72 -7.21 7.94
CA MET A 112 5.12 -7.19 6.60
C MET A 112 3.60 -7.00 6.67
N GLU A 113 2.96 -7.64 7.65
CA GLU A 113 1.53 -7.55 7.89
C GLU A 113 1.07 -6.12 8.24
N GLU A 114 1.86 -5.37 9.02
CA GLU A 114 1.50 -3.99 9.37
C GLU A 114 1.74 -3.06 8.18
N TYR A 115 2.81 -3.27 7.41
CA TYR A 115 3.04 -2.55 6.15
C TYR A 115 1.89 -2.75 5.15
N GLU A 116 1.44 -4.00 4.96
CA GLU A 116 0.30 -4.33 4.10
C GLU A 116 -0.99 -3.68 4.59
N LYS A 117 -1.22 -3.70 5.91
CA LYS A 117 -2.38 -3.06 6.54
C LYS A 117 -2.39 -1.55 6.32
N ILE A 118 -1.29 -0.86 6.60
CA ILE A 118 -1.15 0.59 6.38
C ILE A 118 -1.37 0.93 4.89
N ALA A 119 -0.78 0.13 3.98
CA ALA A 119 -0.96 0.34 2.55
C ALA A 119 -2.42 0.15 2.12
N LYS A 120 -3.15 -0.79 2.73
CA LYS A 120 -4.57 -1.00 2.49
C LYS A 120 -5.41 0.17 3.04
N GLU A 121 -5.20 0.54 4.30
CA GLU A 121 -5.90 1.66 4.95
C GLU A 121 -5.74 2.96 4.16
N LYS A 122 -4.52 3.27 3.71
CA LYS A 122 -4.25 4.46 2.89
C LYS A 122 -4.96 4.44 1.53
N ARG A 123 -5.18 3.25 0.93
CA ARG A 123 -5.97 3.12 -0.29
C ARG A 123 -7.45 3.36 -0.01
N ASP A 124 -7.95 2.77 1.07
CA ASP A 124 -9.36 2.89 1.46
C ASP A 124 -9.71 4.34 1.85
N GLU A 125 -8.84 5.04 2.59
CA GLU A 125 -9.00 6.46 2.92
C GLU A 125 -9.06 7.34 1.67
N LYS A 126 -8.16 7.11 0.70
CA LYS A 126 -8.17 7.85 -0.58
C LYS A 126 -9.44 7.59 -1.38
N LEU A 127 -9.95 6.36 -1.35
CA LEU A 127 -11.20 6.03 -2.01
C LEU A 127 -12.38 6.76 -1.35
N GLN A 128 -12.48 6.72 -0.02
CA GLN A 128 -13.52 7.43 0.73
C GLN A 128 -13.47 8.95 0.52
N GLN A 129 -12.28 9.55 0.44
CA GLN A 129 -12.14 10.97 0.14
C GLN A 129 -12.67 11.32 -1.27
N ARG A 130 -12.36 10.49 -2.27
CA ARG A 130 -12.89 10.66 -3.64
C ARG A 130 -14.41 10.52 -3.66
N GLU A 131 -14.94 9.44 -3.11
CA GLU A 131 -16.38 9.16 -3.06
C GLU A 131 -17.12 10.29 -2.33
N GLY A 132 -16.55 10.80 -1.23
CA GLY A 132 -17.06 11.96 -0.51
C GLY A 132 -17.12 13.23 -1.38
N ALA A 133 -16.07 13.51 -2.16
CA ALA A 133 -16.05 14.65 -3.07
C ALA A 133 -17.09 14.51 -4.20
N GLU A 134 -17.26 13.31 -4.76
CA GLU A 134 -18.27 13.02 -5.79
C GLU A 134 -19.70 13.17 -5.23
N MET A 135 -19.99 12.64 -4.04
CA MET A 135 -21.29 12.81 -3.39
C MET A 135 -21.58 14.29 -3.08
N ASN A 136 -20.57 15.04 -2.63
CA ASN A 136 -20.71 16.46 -2.37
C ASN A 136 -21.04 17.21 -3.67
N PHE A 137 -20.34 16.93 -4.77
CA PHE A 137 -20.66 17.50 -6.08
C PHE A 137 -22.10 17.17 -6.50
N LEU A 138 -22.50 15.89 -6.45
CA LEU A 138 -23.86 15.48 -6.81
C LEU A 138 -24.90 16.18 -5.94
N SER A 139 -24.63 16.39 -4.64
CA SER A 139 -25.57 17.07 -3.74
C SER A 139 -25.91 18.51 -4.16
N THR A 140 -24.98 19.21 -4.82
CA THR A 140 -25.18 20.60 -5.31
C THR A 140 -26.13 20.69 -6.51
N LEU A 141 -26.37 19.58 -7.20
CA LEU A 141 -27.17 19.53 -8.43
C LEU A 141 -28.65 19.33 -8.13
N ASN A 142 -29.50 19.88 -9.00
CA ASN A 142 -30.94 19.61 -8.95
C ASN A 142 -31.26 18.20 -9.46
N HIS A 143 -32.49 17.73 -9.22
CA HIS A 143 -32.89 16.36 -9.56
C HIS A 143 -32.76 16.03 -11.06
N VAL A 144 -33.06 16.99 -11.94
CA VAL A 144 -32.96 16.79 -13.39
C VAL A 144 -31.49 16.63 -13.80
N GLN A 145 -30.62 17.52 -13.32
CA GLN A 145 -29.17 17.45 -13.57
C GLN A 145 -28.55 16.16 -13.05
N LYS A 146 -28.96 15.69 -11.87
CA LYS A 146 -28.53 14.38 -11.32
C LYS A 146 -28.88 13.24 -12.28
N ILE A 147 -30.13 13.19 -12.77
CA ILE A 147 -30.57 12.16 -13.71
C ILE A 147 -29.79 12.23 -15.01
N GLU A 148 -29.61 13.42 -15.57
CA GLU A 148 -28.88 13.62 -16.83
C GLU A 148 -27.43 13.14 -16.74
N ILE A 149 -26.73 13.51 -15.65
CA ILE A 149 -25.35 13.05 -15.42
C ILE A 149 -25.30 11.53 -15.22
N MET A 150 -26.18 10.96 -14.39
CA MET A 150 -26.21 9.51 -14.16
C MET A 150 -26.49 8.73 -15.45
N SER A 151 -27.46 9.19 -16.25
CA SER A 151 -27.77 8.60 -17.56
C SER A 151 -26.59 8.74 -18.51
N GLY A 152 -25.98 9.93 -18.57
CA GLY A 152 -24.82 10.18 -19.42
C GLY A 152 -23.63 9.29 -19.10
N ILE A 153 -23.36 9.02 -17.82
CA ILE A 153 -22.33 8.07 -17.38
C ILE A 153 -22.69 6.63 -17.77
N ALA A 154 -23.95 6.23 -17.58
CA ALA A 154 -24.42 4.91 -17.97
C ALA A 154 -24.31 4.68 -19.48
N ASP A 155 -24.71 5.67 -20.28
CA ASP A 155 -24.61 5.62 -21.74
C ASP A 155 -23.16 5.52 -22.19
N MET A 156 -22.28 6.35 -21.63
CA MET A 156 -20.84 6.30 -21.89
C MET A 156 -20.27 4.92 -21.58
N LYS A 157 -20.56 4.38 -20.39
CA LYS A 157 -20.13 3.04 -19.99
C LYS A 157 -20.60 1.97 -20.97
N ASN A 158 -21.88 1.98 -21.33
CA ASN A 158 -22.48 0.97 -22.21
C ASN A 158 -21.90 1.03 -23.62
N GLU A 159 -21.62 2.22 -24.16
CA GLU A 159 -20.99 2.39 -25.47
C GLU A 159 -19.54 1.92 -25.47
N PHE A 160 -18.75 2.27 -24.44
CA PHE A 160 -17.39 1.75 -24.31
C PHE A 160 -17.35 0.23 -24.13
N GLN A 161 -18.25 -0.31 -23.32
CA GLN A 161 -18.36 -1.76 -23.13
C GLN A 161 -18.72 -2.46 -24.46
N SER A 162 -19.71 -1.95 -25.18
CA SER A 162 -20.13 -2.49 -26.48
C SER A 162 -19.00 -2.43 -27.52
N PHE A 163 -18.24 -1.34 -27.53
CA PHE A 163 -17.04 -1.21 -28.36
C PHE A 163 -16.00 -2.28 -27.99
N LEU A 164 -15.61 -2.38 -26.72
CA LEU A 164 -14.58 -3.34 -26.29
C LEU A 164 -14.99 -4.81 -26.50
N GLU A 165 -16.26 -5.15 -26.34
CA GLU A 165 -16.78 -6.49 -26.58
C GLU A 165 -16.78 -6.87 -28.07
N SER A 166 -17.01 -5.90 -28.96
CA SER A 166 -17.01 -6.11 -30.41
C SER A 166 -15.65 -5.87 -31.07
N PHE A 167 -14.67 -5.37 -30.31
CA PHE A 167 -13.36 -5.01 -30.83
C PHE A 167 -12.48 -6.23 -31.10
N ASP A 168 -11.82 -6.22 -32.24
CA ASP A 168 -10.88 -7.26 -32.66
C ASP A 168 -9.53 -7.05 -31.96
N SER A 169 -9.22 -7.91 -30.99
CA SER A 169 -8.00 -7.82 -30.16
C SER A 169 -6.70 -8.00 -30.94
N SER A 170 -6.75 -8.45 -32.19
CA SER A 170 -5.57 -8.53 -33.08
C SER A 170 -5.18 -7.18 -33.69
N LYS A 171 -6.06 -6.17 -33.60
CA LYS A 171 -5.84 -4.83 -34.18
C LYS A 171 -5.57 -3.79 -33.10
N PRO A 172 -4.72 -2.79 -33.38
CA PRO A 172 -4.56 -1.65 -32.48
C PRO A 172 -5.80 -0.75 -32.55
N VAL A 173 -6.21 -0.19 -31.41
CA VAL A 173 -7.27 0.82 -31.33
C VAL A 173 -6.78 2.12 -31.98
N THR A 174 -7.53 2.65 -32.93
CA THR A 174 -7.22 3.87 -33.66
C THR A 174 -8.04 5.06 -33.16
N SER A 175 -7.64 6.28 -33.55
CA SER A 175 -8.42 7.49 -33.25
C SER A 175 -9.81 7.50 -33.88
N ASP A 176 -9.97 6.82 -35.01
CA ASP A 176 -11.26 6.76 -35.72
C ASP A 176 -12.24 5.82 -35.02
N ASP A 177 -11.73 4.74 -34.42
CA ASP A 177 -12.53 3.84 -33.58
C ASP A 177 -13.15 4.59 -32.40
N ILE A 178 -12.32 5.37 -31.68
CA ILE A 178 -12.78 6.18 -30.55
C ILE A 178 -13.77 7.27 -31.00
N ARG A 179 -13.56 7.87 -32.17
CA ARG A 179 -14.51 8.83 -32.74
C ARG A 179 -15.86 8.19 -33.01
N GLY A 180 -15.87 6.97 -33.54
CA GLY A 180 -17.09 6.20 -33.77
C GLY A 180 -17.89 5.97 -32.48
N VAL A 181 -17.22 5.68 -31.36
CA VAL A 181 -17.88 5.56 -30.04
C VAL A 181 -18.60 6.85 -29.65
N PHE A 182 -17.93 8.00 -29.79
CA PHE A 182 -18.54 9.30 -29.47
C PHE A 182 -19.66 9.71 -30.44
N GLU A 183 -19.56 9.35 -31.72
CA GLU A 183 -20.64 9.58 -32.69
C GLU A 183 -21.89 8.75 -32.35
N ASN A 184 -21.72 7.50 -31.91
CA ASN A 184 -22.82 6.66 -31.48
C ASN A 184 -23.48 7.18 -30.20
N LEU A 185 -22.68 7.66 -29.24
CA LEU A 185 -23.17 8.37 -28.05
C LEU A 185 -24.00 9.60 -28.43
N ALA A 186 -23.52 10.42 -29.37
CA ALA A 186 -24.24 11.61 -29.81
C ALA A 186 -25.58 11.26 -30.46
N LYS A 187 -25.62 10.22 -31.31
CA LYS A 187 -26.85 9.73 -31.95
C LYS A 187 -27.87 9.21 -30.93
N LYS A 188 -27.42 8.57 -29.84
CA LYS A 188 -28.31 8.07 -28.78
C LYS A 188 -29.02 9.21 -28.05
N ARG A 189 -28.31 10.28 -27.72
CA ARG A 189 -28.89 11.47 -27.04
C ARG A 189 -29.99 12.14 -27.87
N GLN A 190 -29.80 12.25 -29.18
CA GLN A 190 -30.77 12.87 -30.11
C GLN A 190 -32.09 12.09 -30.29
N ARG A 191 -32.16 10.80 -29.92
CA ARG A 191 -33.38 9.99 -30.07
C ARG A 191 -34.36 10.10 -28.90
N THR A 192 -33.91 10.70 -27.80
CA THR A 192 -34.64 10.83 -26.54
C THR A 192 -35.24 12.22 -26.32
N GLU A 193 -35.00 13.15 -27.25
CA GLU A 193 -35.67 14.45 -27.38
C GLU A 193 -36.82 14.35 -28.41
#